data_AF-A0A9X0D6V1-F1
#
_entry.id   AF-A0A9X0D6V1-F1
#
_cell.length_a   1.000
_cell.length_b   1.000
_cell.length_c   1.000
_cell.angle_alpha   90.00
_cell.angle_beta   90.00
_cell.angle_gamma   90.00
#
_symmetry.space_group_name_H-M   'P 1'
#
loop_
_entity.id
_entity.type
_entity.pdbx_description
1 polymer ?
#
loop_
_entity_poly.entity_id
_entity_poly.type
_entity_poly.pdbx_seq_one_letter_code
_entity_poly.pdbx_strand_id
1 'polypeptide(L)'
;MSEPDANVVANLHKALINSNSGNDKNETALLMMSPSMNWAEFLTPAPMTIALLGQLMLIAGEKDFSLEQQRPAKGFQFIQHPESFRACLVQVSNTGWRAFNEAHKNMDAIRLYSAQVPDQVKKVVRTLIKGSDEDVKDFLPIELRKIERNSTECLRLAEAVESKFESVMDLTGELLEVSSSARGYYQKPKKKSK
;
A
#
# COMPACT_ATOMS: atom_id res chain seq x y z
N MET A 1 -14.37 3.89 48.21
CA MET A 1 -13.71 2.82 47.44
C MET A 1 -14.82 1.96 46.89
N SER A 2 -15.19 2.16 45.63
CA SER A 2 -16.32 1.46 45.00
C SER A 2 -15.77 0.17 44.39
N GLU A 3 -16.28 -0.98 44.81
CA GLU A 3 -15.91 -2.27 44.20
C GLU A 3 -16.17 -2.22 42.69
N PRO A 4 -15.23 -2.69 41.84
CA PRO A 4 -15.50 -2.82 40.42
C PRO A 4 -16.65 -3.81 40.22
N ASP A 5 -17.66 -3.38 39.46
CA ASP A 5 -18.87 -4.13 39.16
C ASP A 5 -18.51 -5.55 38.67
N ALA A 6 -18.92 -6.56 39.45
CA ALA A 6 -18.60 -7.97 39.21
C ALA A 6 -18.97 -8.43 37.78
N ASN A 7 -19.92 -7.74 37.16
CA ASN A 7 -20.36 -8.01 35.79
C ASN A 7 -19.32 -7.58 34.74
N VAL A 8 -18.56 -6.50 35.00
CA VAL A 8 -17.47 -6.03 34.13
C VAL A 8 -16.32 -7.03 34.15
N VAL A 9 -15.93 -7.47 35.35
CA VAL A 9 -14.85 -8.46 35.54
C VAL A 9 -15.20 -9.80 34.88
N ALA A 10 -16.46 -10.25 35.02
CA ALA A 10 -16.93 -11.49 34.40
C ALA A 10 -16.94 -11.42 32.87
N ASN A 11 -17.38 -10.30 32.29
CA ASN A 11 -17.37 -10.10 30.84
C ASN A 11 -15.95 -10.04 30.26
N LEU A 12 -15.02 -9.38 30.96
CA LEU A 12 -13.61 -9.37 30.61
C LEU A 12 -12.99 -10.76 30.69
N HIS A 13 -13.31 -11.55 31.72
CA HIS A 13 -12.80 -12.91 31.87
C HIS A 13 -13.29 -13.83 30.75
N LYS A 14 -14.55 -13.68 30.34
CA LYS A 14 -15.13 -14.42 29.20
C LYS A 14 -14.48 -14.03 27.87
N ALA A 15 -14.22 -12.74 27.64
CA ALA A 15 -13.49 -12.26 26.48
C ALA A 15 -12.04 -12.77 26.44
N LEU A 16 -11.37 -12.82 27.62
CA LEU A 16 -10.00 -13.31 27.75
C LEU A 16 -9.89 -14.81 27.44
N ILE A 17 -10.88 -15.62 27.87
CA ILE A 17 -10.93 -17.06 27.60
C ILE A 17 -11.13 -17.31 26.10
N ASN A 18 -12.03 -16.57 25.46
CA ASN A 18 -12.27 -16.69 24.02
C ASN A 18 -11.04 -16.29 23.18
N SER A 19 -10.29 -15.27 23.62
CA SER A 19 -9.06 -14.83 22.92
C SER A 19 -7.84 -15.74 23.18
N ASN A 20 -7.94 -16.75 24.05
CA ASN A 20 -6.83 -17.60 24.44
C ASN A 20 -7.00 -19.08 24.01
N SER A 21 -8.11 -19.43 23.35
CA SER A 21 -8.23 -20.71 22.64
C SER A 21 -7.40 -20.65 21.35
N GLY A 22 -6.35 -21.46 21.23
CA GLY A 22 -5.31 -21.40 20.19
C GLY A 22 -5.73 -21.62 18.72
N ASN A 23 -6.93 -21.18 18.32
CA ASN A 23 -7.43 -21.11 16.94
C ASN A 23 -6.97 -19.82 16.20
N ASP A 24 -6.38 -18.86 16.94
CA ASP A 24 -6.04 -17.48 16.53
C ASP A 24 -5.18 -17.34 15.25
N LYS A 25 -4.28 -18.29 14.97
CA LYS A 25 -3.41 -18.20 13.77
C LYS A 25 -4.19 -18.37 12.49
N ASN A 26 -5.17 -19.28 12.49
CA ASN A 26 -6.09 -19.45 11.37
C ASN A 26 -7.06 -18.28 11.32
N GLU A 27 -7.52 -17.77 12.47
CA GLU A 27 -8.50 -16.69 12.53
C GLU A 27 -7.94 -15.33 12.06
N THR A 28 -6.67 -15.02 12.36
CA THR A 28 -5.98 -13.83 11.85
C THR A 28 -5.76 -13.92 10.34
N ALA A 29 -5.37 -15.08 9.83
CA ALA A 29 -5.29 -15.34 8.39
C ALA A 29 -6.70 -15.27 7.74
N LEU A 30 -7.73 -15.78 8.40
CA LEU A 30 -9.13 -15.74 7.98
C LEU A 30 -9.69 -14.31 7.99
N LEU A 31 -9.25 -13.46 8.92
CA LEU A 31 -9.59 -12.04 9.02
C LEU A 31 -8.85 -11.21 7.96
N MET A 32 -7.57 -11.49 7.69
CA MET A 32 -6.84 -10.88 6.57
C MET A 32 -7.38 -11.34 5.20
N MET A 33 -7.91 -12.56 5.12
CA MET A 33 -8.63 -13.10 3.96
C MET A 33 -10.14 -12.90 4.08
N SER A 34 -10.62 -12.12 5.05
CA SER A 34 -12.06 -12.00 5.28
C SER A 34 -12.71 -11.28 4.10
N PRO A 35 -13.89 -11.73 3.65
CA PRO A 35 -14.59 -11.14 2.50
C PRO A 35 -14.93 -9.65 2.67
N SER A 36 -14.79 -9.09 3.88
CA SER A 36 -15.02 -7.67 4.15
C SER A 36 -13.95 -6.76 3.54
N MET A 37 -12.78 -7.29 3.20
CA MET A 37 -11.82 -6.59 2.35
C MET A 37 -11.78 -7.26 0.99
N ASN A 38 -12.33 -6.59 -0.04
CA ASN A 38 -12.41 -7.10 -1.41
C ASN A 38 -11.04 -7.05 -2.12
N TRP A 39 -9.98 -7.55 -1.47
CA TRP A 39 -8.59 -7.56 -1.99
C TRP A 39 -8.49 -8.20 -3.36
N ALA A 40 -9.32 -9.21 -3.64
CA ALA A 40 -9.40 -9.82 -4.95
C ALA A 40 -9.79 -8.79 -6.03
N GLU A 41 -10.81 -7.97 -5.78
CA GLU A 41 -11.23 -6.89 -6.70
C GLU A 41 -10.10 -5.87 -6.93
N PHE A 42 -9.39 -5.48 -5.88
CA PHE A 42 -8.27 -4.52 -5.99
C PHE A 42 -7.04 -5.08 -6.70
N LEU A 43 -6.78 -6.39 -6.62
CA LEU A 43 -5.57 -7.02 -7.17
C LEU A 43 -5.78 -7.63 -8.57
N THR A 44 -7.02 -7.93 -8.96
CA THR A 44 -7.35 -8.48 -10.28
C THR A 44 -6.84 -7.64 -11.47
N PRO A 45 -6.81 -6.29 -11.41
CA PRO A 45 -6.28 -5.46 -12.50
C PRO A 45 -4.76 -5.54 -12.71
N ALA A 46 -3.98 -6.00 -11.72
CA ALA A 46 -2.53 -5.92 -11.78
C ALA A 46 -1.91 -6.82 -12.88
N PRO A 47 -2.25 -8.11 -13.01
CA PRO A 47 -1.77 -8.94 -14.12
C PRO A 47 -2.14 -8.39 -15.49
N MET A 48 -3.35 -7.84 -15.63
CA MET A 48 -3.81 -7.24 -16.89
C MET A 48 -2.97 -6.02 -17.27
N THR A 49 -2.68 -5.15 -16.31
CA THR A 49 -1.85 -3.94 -16.52
C THR A 49 -0.44 -4.32 -16.97
N ILE A 50 0.16 -5.35 -16.36
CA ILE A 50 1.49 -5.85 -16.75
C ILE A 50 1.46 -6.40 -18.18
N ALA A 51 0.42 -7.17 -18.53
CA ALA A 51 0.27 -7.71 -19.88
C ALA A 51 0.14 -6.60 -20.93
N LEU A 52 -0.67 -5.58 -20.66
CA LEU A 52 -0.84 -4.42 -21.54
C LEU A 52 0.47 -3.63 -21.70
N LEU A 53 1.20 -3.40 -20.61
CA LEU A 53 2.51 -2.75 -20.67
C LEU A 53 3.51 -3.55 -21.51
N GLY A 54 3.52 -4.88 -21.38
CA GLY A 54 4.32 -5.77 -22.20
C GLY A 54 3.97 -5.69 -23.70
N GLN A 55 2.68 -5.66 -24.02
CA GLN A 55 2.22 -5.48 -25.41
C GLN A 55 2.65 -4.12 -25.97
N LEU A 56 2.50 -3.04 -25.18
CA LEU A 56 2.96 -1.70 -25.57
C LEU A 56 4.47 -1.67 -25.81
N MET A 57 5.27 -2.35 -24.98
CA MET A 57 6.71 -2.46 -25.17
C MET A 57 7.09 -3.19 -26.46
N LEU A 58 6.36 -4.25 -26.84
CA LEU A 58 6.59 -4.95 -28.11
C LEU A 58 6.31 -4.04 -29.31
N ILE A 59 5.16 -3.36 -29.30
CA ILE A 59 4.77 -2.43 -30.37
C ILE A 59 5.77 -1.27 -30.49
N ALA A 60 6.15 -0.66 -29.36
CA ALA A 60 7.13 0.42 -29.31
C ALA A 60 8.56 -0.06 -29.67
N GLY A 61 8.84 -1.36 -29.52
CA GLY A 61 10.08 -1.99 -29.96
C GLY A 61 10.20 -2.07 -31.49
N GLU A 62 9.10 -2.28 -32.19
CA GLU A 62 9.07 -2.28 -33.67
C GLU A 62 9.13 -0.86 -34.24
N LYS A 63 8.42 0.09 -33.61
CA LYS A 63 8.37 1.47 -34.07
C LYS A 63 8.31 2.45 -32.90
N ASP A 64 9.44 3.08 -32.64
CA ASP A 64 9.56 4.14 -31.65
C ASP A 64 9.16 5.50 -32.21
N PHE A 65 8.69 6.40 -31.34
CA PHE A 65 8.29 7.76 -31.71
C PHE A 65 8.51 8.74 -30.55
N SER A 66 8.71 10.01 -30.90
CA SER A 66 8.90 11.07 -29.91
C SER A 66 7.57 11.71 -29.50
N LEU A 67 7.49 12.08 -28.22
CA LEU A 67 6.42 12.84 -27.59
C LEU A 67 6.70 14.36 -27.55
N GLU A 68 7.88 14.82 -27.96
CA GLU A 68 8.29 16.24 -27.88
C GLU A 68 7.34 17.18 -28.62
N GLN A 69 6.73 16.72 -29.72
CA GLN A 69 5.76 17.50 -30.48
C GLN A 69 4.46 17.78 -29.70
N GLN A 70 4.24 17.08 -28.59
CA GLN A 70 3.08 17.19 -27.71
C GLN A 70 3.46 17.67 -26.31
N ARG A 71 4.62 18.32 -26.20
CA ARG A 71 5.10 18.88 -24.93
C ARG A 71 4.01 19.75 -24.29
N PRO A 72 3.62 19.47 -23.02
CA PRO A 72 2.65 20.28 -22.31
C PRO A 72 3.14 21.73 -22.17
N ALA A 73 2.21 22.69 -22.03
CA ALA A 73 2.56 24.11 -21.89
C ALA A 73 3.50 24.38 -20.69
N LYS A 74 3.39 23.58 -19.63
CA LYS A 74 4.26 23.65 -18.44
C LYS A 74 5.56 22.84 -18.57
N GLY A 75 5.78 22.17 -19.70
CA GLY A 75 6.83 21.18 -19.88
C GLY A 75 6.50 19.83 -19.25
N PHE A 76 7.40 18.87 -19.46
CA PHE A 76 7.33 17.55 -18.81
C PHE A 76 7.77 17.67 -17.34
N GLN A 77 7.00 17.09 -16.43
CA GLN A 77 7.25 17.07 -14.99
C GLN A 77 7.85 15.73 -14.53
N PHE A 78 7.36 14.62 -15.07
CA PHE A 78 7.72 13.27 -14.65
C PHE A 78 8.42 12.47 -15.75
N ILE A 79 8.04 12.66 -17.02
CA ILE A 79 8.69 12.06 -18.18
C ILE A 79 10.12 12.59 -18.33
N GLN A 80 11.09 11.68 -18.41
CA GLN A 80 12.52 12.03 -18.52
C GLN A 80 13.07 11.89 -19.94
N HIS A 81 12.44 11.04 -20.75
CA HIS A 81 12.92 10.68 -22.09
C HIS A 81 11.84 10.90 -23.17
N PRO A 82 11.32 12.14 -23.33
CA PRO A 82 10.24 12.43 -24.28
C PRO A 82 10.63 12.21 -25.76
N GLU A 83 11.91 12.05 -26.07
CA GLU A 83 12.42 11.69 -27.40
C GLU A 83 12.01 10.28 -27.84
N SER A 84 11.67 9.39 -26.90
CA SER A 84 11.38 7.98 -27.15
C SER A 84 10.21 7.49 -26.29
N PHE A 85 9.10 7.15 -26.93
CA PHE A 85 7.97 6.51 -26.27
C PHE A 85 8.37 5.17 -25.64
N ARG A 86 9.24 4.41 -26.31
CA ARG A 86 9.82 3.19 -25.73
C ARG A 86 10.59 3.47 -24.44
N ALA A 87 11.42 4.52 -24.40
CA ALA A 87 12.13 4.90 -23.19
C ALA A 87 11.18 5.33 -22.07
N CYS A 88 10.08 6.03 -22.40
CA CYS A 88 9.02 6.35 -21.44
C CYS A 88 8.36 5.08 -20.87
N LEU A 89 8.08 4.06 -21.69
CA LEU A 89 7.54 2.79 -21.19
C LEU A 89 8.53 2.05 -20.28
N VAL A 90 9.83 2.06 -20.62
CA VAL A 90 10.89 1.52 -19.74
C VAL A 90 10.94 2.28 -18.42
N GLN A 91 10.78 3.61 -18.45
CA GLN A 91 10.71 4.44 -17.25
C GLN A 91 9.51 4.03 -16.39
N VAL A 92 8.32 3.87 -16.96
CA VAL A 92 7.11 3.39 -16.24
C VAL A 92 7.36 2.01 -15.62
N SER A 93 7.89 1.05 -16.38
CA SER A 93 8.21 -0.29 -15.88
C SER A 93 9.19 -0.25 -14.70
N ASN A 94 10.25 0.56 -14.80
CA ASN A 94 11.25 0.68 -13.75
C ASN A 94 10.69 1.36 -12.49
N THR A 95 9.91 2.42 -12.65
CA THR A 95 9.23 3.10 -11.53
C THR A 95 8.24 2.15 -10.85
N GLY A 96 7.45 1.42 -11.64
CA GLY A 96 6.53 0.40 -11.14
C GLY A 96 7.24 -0.72 -10.37
N TRP A 97 8.33 -1.27 -10.93
CA TRP A 97 9.13 -2.29 -10.26
C TRP A 97 9.68 -1.81 -8.91
N ARG A 98 10.16 -0.56 -8.83
CA ARG A 98 10.62 0.04 -7.57
C ARG A 98 9.48 0.16 -6.56
N ALA A 99 8.30 0.61 -7.00
CA ALA A 99 7.13 0.72 -6.13
C ALA A 99 6.68 -0.65 -5.59
N PHE A 100 6.61 -1.67 -6.44
CA PHE A 100 6.27 -3.03 -6.01
C PHE A 100 7.29 -3.62 -5.03
N ASN A 101 8.58 -3.38 -5.23
CA ASN A 101 9.61 -3.84 -4.29
C ASN A 101 9.53 -3.13 -2.93
N GLU A 102 9.31 -1.81 -2.93
CA GLU A 102 9.10 -1.06 -1.69
C GLU A 102 7.85 -1.58 -0.96
N ALA A 103 6.75 -1.76 -1.69
CA ALA A 103 5.52 -2.34 -1.18
C ALA A 103 5.73 -3.72 -0.59
N HIS A 104 6.42 -4.62 -1.30
CA HIS A 104 6.69 -5.96 -0.83
C HIS A 104 7.44 -5.94 0.51
N LYS A 105 8.54 -5.20 0.59
CA LYS A 105 9.36 -5.10 1.79
C LYS A 105 8.59 -4.47 2.96
N ASN A 106 7.92 -3.35 2.73
CA ASN A 106 7.29 -2.57 3.80
C ASN A 106 6.00 -3.24 4.28
N MET A 107 5.21 -3.84 3.39
CA MET A 107 4.02 -4.59 3.78
C MET A 107 4.38 -5.87 4.55
N ASP A 108 5.51 -6.51 4.25
CA ASP A 108 6.02 -7.63 5.04
C ASP A 108 6.39 -7.21 6.47
N ALA A 109 7.04 -6.05 6.62
CA ALA A 109 7.35 -5.47 7.91
C ALA A 109 6.08 -5.04 8.69
N ILE A 110 5.11 -4.40 8.03
CA ILE A 110 3.80 -4.06 8.62
C ILE A 110 3.12 -5.32 9.15
N ARG A 111 3.12 -6.41 8.37
CA ARG A 111 2.57 -7.70 8.80
C ARG A 111 3.25 -8.18 10.07
N LEU A 112 4.59 -8.10 10.14
CA LEU A 112 5.34 -8.53 11.32
C LEU A 112 5.06 -7.67 12.56
N TYR A 113 5.01 -6.34 12.42
CA TYR A 113 4.63 -5.45 13.53
C TYR A 113 3.20 -5.69 14.00
N SER A 114 2.26 -5.83 13.06
CA SER A 114 0.85 -6.07 13.34
C SER A 114 0.63 -7.42 14.03
N ALA A 115 1.40 -8.44 13.66
CA ALA A 115 1.32 -9.77 14.28
C ALA A 115 1.70 -9.76 15.78
N GLN A 116 2.44 -8.76 16.26
CA GLN A 116 2.82 -8.65 17.68
C GLN A 116 1.73 -7.98 18.54
N VAL A 117 0.85 -7.19 17.92
CA VAL A 117 -0.14 -6.37 18.64
C VAL A 117 -1.10 -7.22 19.49
N PRO A 118 -1.66 -8.35 19.01
CA PRO A 118 -2.56 -9.16 19.83
C PRO A 118 -1.94 -9.62 21.16
N ASP A 119 -0.68 -10.08 21.14
CA ASP A 119 0.01 -10.52 22.36
C ASP A 119 0.32 -9.36 23.30
N GLN A 120 0.66 -8.19 22.77
CA GLN A 120 0.86 -6.97 23.57
C GLN A 120 -0.44 -6.53 24.23
N VAL A 121 -1.56 -6.54 23.50
CA VAL A 121 -2.89 -6.22 24.06
C VAL A 121 -3.28 -7.24 25.14
N LYS A 122 -3.03 -8.55 24.92
CA LYS A 122 -3.26 -9.58 25.95
C LYS A 122 -2.48 -9.29 27.23
N LYS A 123 -1.23 -8.82 27.14
CA LYS A 123 -0.42 -8.41 28.31
C LYS A 123 -1.01 -7.20 29.01
N VAL A 124 -1.36 -6.15 28.27
CA VAL A 124 -2.03 -4.94 28.78
C VAL A 124 -3.28 -5.31 29.58
N VAL A 125 -4.16 -6.12 29.00
CA VAL A 125 -5.42 -6.53 29.66
C VAL A 125 -5.14 -7.39 30.88
N ARG A 126 -4.16 -8.30 30.84
CA ARG A 126 -3.78 -9.11 32.01
C ARG A 126 -3.24 -8.26 33.15
N THR A 127 -2.38 -7.29 32.86
CA THR A 127 -1.84 -6.35 33.86
C THR A 127 -2.98 -5.55 34.50
N LEU A 128 -3.95 -5.08 33.73
CA LEU A 128 -5.10 -4.33 34.24
C LEU A 128 -6.05 -5.16 35.12
N ILE A 129 -6.25 -6.44 34.81
CA ILE A 129 -7.20 -7.30 35.55
C ILE A 129 -6.55 -7.96 36.78
N LYS A 130 -5.29 -8.39 36.64
CA LYS A 130 -4.62 -9.29 37.60
C LYS A 130 -3.36 -8.70 38.24
N GLY A 131 -2.83 -7.60 37.71
CA GLY A 131 -1.63 -6.96 38.23
C GLY A 131 -1.90 -6.20 39.52
N SER A 132 -0.86 -5.98 40.33
CA SER A 132 -0.94 -5.06 41.46
C SER A 132 -0.95 -3.60 40.98
N ASP A 133 -1.21 -2.66 41.89
CA ASP A 133 -1.13 -1.23 41.59
C ASP A 133 0.29 -0.83 41.11
N GLU A 134 1.33 -1.46 41.66
CA GLU A 134 2.71 -1.31 41.20
C GLU A 134 2.90 -1.85 39.78
N ASP A 135 2.34 -3.03 39.46
CA ASP A 135 2.46 -3.60 38.12
C ASP A 135 1.79 -2.71 37.07
N VAL A 136 0.63 -2.14 37.41
CA VAL A 136 -0.08 -1.18 36.56
C VAL A 136 0.74 0.09 36.36
N LYS A 137 1.41 0.59 37.41
CA LYS A 137 2.22 1.79 37.31
C LYS A 137 3.50 1.59 36.50
N ASP A 138 4.14 0.44 36.66
CA ASP A 138 5.49 0.20 36.12
C ASP A 138 5.47 -0.51 34.75
N PHE A 139 4.60 -1.50 34.54
CA PHE A 139 4.59 -2.31 33.31
C PHE A 139 3.59 -1.85 32.25
N LEU A 140 2.42 -1.34 32.66
CA LEU A 140 1.40 -0.92 31.70
C LEU A 140 1.91 0.15 30.71
N PRO A 141 2.63 1.21 31.14
CA PRO A 141 3.13 2.22 30.21
C PRO A 141 4.15 1.65 29.22
N ILE A 142 4.91 0.63 29.64
CA ILE A 142 5.91 -0.02 28.79
C ILE A 142 5.23 -0.80 27.66
N GLU A 143 4.19 -1.60 27.98
CA GLU A 143 3.47 -2.36 26.97
C GLU A 143 2.67 -1.45 26.01
N LEU A 144 2.06 -0.38 26.53
CA LEU A 144 1.36 0.60 25.69
C LEU A 144 2.33 1.33 24.73
N ARG A 145 3.52 1.70 25.20
CA ARG A 145 4.54 2.34 24.34
C ARG A 145 5.04 1.40 23.23
N LYS A 146 5.06 0.08 23.47
CA LYS A 146 5.41 -0.89 22.42
C LYS A 146 4.34 -0.92 21.32
N ILE A 147 3.06 -0.89 21.70
CA ILE A 147 1.94 -0.84 20.75
C ILE A 147 1.98 0.48 19.95
N GLU A 148 2.18 1.60 20.63
CA GLU A 148 2.34 2.92 20.00
C GLU A 148 3.48 2.89 18.96
N ARG A 149 4.68 2.46 19.38
CA ARG A 149 5.84 2.35 18.48
C ARG A 149 5.57 1.48 17.27
N ASN A 150 4.97 0.30 17.46
CA ASN A 150 4.63 -0.59 16.36
C ASN A 150 3.66 0.07 15.38
N SER A 151 2.67 0.81 15.89
CA SER A 151 1.69 1.54 15.09
C SER A 151 2.34 2.68 14.30
N THR A 152 3.23 3.45 14.93
CA THR A 152 3.99 4.52 14.27
C THR A 152 4.87 3.98 13.14
N GLU A 153 5.56 2.85 13.36
CA GLU A 153 6.34 2.23 12.28
C GLU A 153 5.47 1.72 11.14
N CYS A 154 4.31 1.12 11.45
CA CYS A 154 3.35 0.71 10.41
C CYS A 154 2.90 1.89 9.55
N LEU A 155 2.56 3.03 10.17
CA LEU A 155 2.16 4.24 9.44
C LEU A 155 3.29 4.74 8.54
N ARG A 156 4.51 4.90 9.08
CA ARG A 156 5.67 5.36 8.32
C ARG A 156 5.98 4.46 7.13
N LEU A 157 5.86 3.13 7.31
CA LEU A 157 6.05 2.15 6.25
C LEU A 157 4.96 2.25 5.17
N ALA A 158 3.71 2.46 5.56
CA ALA A 158 2.59 2.63 4.63
C ALA A 158 2.71 3.91 3.80
N GLU A 159 3.05 5.04 4.42
CA GLU A 159 3.30 6.32 3.74
C GLU A 159 4.44 6.20 2.71
N ALA A 160 5.49 5.43 3.05
CA ALA A 160 6.58 5.17 2.11
C ALA A 160 6.13 4.36 0.88
N VAL A 161 5.19 3.43 1.05
CA VAL A 161 4.60 2.66 -0.06
C VAL A 161 3.71 3.56 -0.92
N GLU A 162 2.84 4.35 -0.29
CA GLU A 162 1.95 5.31 -0.96
C GLU A 162 2.75 6.26 -1.85
N SER A 163 3.78 6.92 -1.31
CA SER A 163 4.62 7.85 -2.05
C SER A 163 5.28 7.24 -3.31
N LYS A 164 5.63 5.94 -3.27
CA LYS A 164 6.17 5.26 -4.46
C LYS A 164 5.11 4.99 -5.51
N PHE A 165 3.89 4.63 -5.11
CA PHE A 165 2.79 4.44 -6.05
C PHE A 165 2.26 5.77 -6.60
N GLU A 166 2.28 6.86 -5.83
CA GLU A 166 2.02 8.21 -6.35
C GLU A 166 2.98 8.54 -7.50
N SER A 167 4.27 8.24 -7.36
CA SER A 167 5.24 8.43 -8.44
C SER A 167 4.91 7.63 -9.71
N VAL A 168 4.32 6.43 -9.56
CA VAL A 168 3.86 5.63 -10.71
C VAL A 168 2.63 6.27 -11.35
N MET A 169 1.67 6.70 -10.53
CA MET A 169 0.43 7.35 -10.98
C MET A 169 0.70 8.65 -11.72
N ASP A 170 1.57 9.50 -11.17
CA ASP A 170 1.93 10.78 -11.78
C ASP A 170 2.62 10.60 -13.14
N LEU A 171 3.60 9.69 -13.21
CA LEU A 171 4.32 9.39 -14.45
C LEU A 171 3.39 8.79 -15.51
N THR A 172 2.55 7.83 -15.14
CA THR A 172 1.61 7.19 -16.08
C THR A 172 0.49 8.15 -16.52
N GLY A 173 0.03 9.01 -15.61
CA GLY A 173 -0.93 10.08 -15.89
C GLY A 173 -0.40 11.07 -16.92
N GLU A 174 0.82 11.58 -16.72
CA GLU A 174 1.46 12.48 -17.69
C GLU A 174 1.68 11.78 -19.05
N LEU A 175 2.16 10.53 -19.04
CA LEU A 175 2.35 9.77 -20.27
C LEU A 175 1.03 9.58 -21.04
N LEU A 176 -0.06 9.33 -20.33
CA LEU A 176 -1.38 9.18 -20.95
C LEU A 176 -1.90 10.50 -21.52
N GLU A 177 -1.73 11.61 -20.81
CA GLU A 177 -2.15 12.95 -21.25
C GLU A 177 -1.44 13.36 -22.55
N VAL A 178 -0.12 13.20 -22.58
CA VAL A 178 0.72 13.56 -23.73
C VAL A 178 0.43 12.65 -24.92
N SER A 179 0.29 11.34 -24.68
CA SER A 179 -0.02 10.35 -25.72
C SER A 179 -1.42 10.55 -26.31
N SER A 180 -2.39 10.97 -25.50
CA SER A 180 -3.75 11.26 -25.97
C SER A 180 -3.81 12.54 -26.80
N SER A 181 -3.03 13.55 -26.44
CA SER A 181 -2.88 14.79 -27.22
C SER A 181 -2.24 14.53 -28.59
N ALA A 182 -1.28 13.60 -28.66
CA ALA A 182 -0.68 13.14 -29.91
C ALA A 182 -1.72 12.61 -30.91
N ARG A 183 -2.74 11.88 -30.41
CA ARG A 183 -3.80 11.32 -31.25
C ARG A 183 -4.59 12.41 -32.00
N GLY A 184 -4.85 13.54 -31.35
CA GLY A 184 -5.49 14.70 -31.96
C GLY A 184 -4.63 15.39 -33.03
N TYR A 185 -3.30 15.34 -32.88
CA TYR A 185 -2.37 15.88 -33.88
C TYR A 185 -2.27 14.99 -35.13
N TYR A 186 -2.12 13.68 -34.96
CA TYR A 186 -1.96 12.74 -36.09
C TYR A 186 -3.27 12.44 -36.84
N GLN A 187 -4.44 12.76 -36.28
CA GLN A 187 -5.73 12.67 -36.97
C GLN A 187 -6.08 13.90 -37.81
N LYS A 188 -5.35 15.03 -37.69
CA LYS A 188 -5.56 16.16 -38.59
C LYS A 188 -5.03 15.77 -39.99
N PRO A 189 -5.86 15.85 -41.05
CA PRO A 189 -5.38 15.56 -42.39
C PRO A 189 -4.23 16.51 -42.71
N LYS A 190 -3.08 15.96 -43.12
CA LYS A 190 -2.00 16.75 -43.71
C LYS A 190 -2.59 17.49 -44.92
N LYS A 191 -2.97 18.76 -44.75
CA LYS A 191 -3.24 19.65 -45.88
C LYS A 191 -1.92 19.70 -46.65
N LYS A 192 -1.92 19.02 -47.81
CA LYS A 192 -0.82 19.06 -48.77
C LYS A 192 -0.57 20.53 -49.10
N SER A 193 0.55 21.09 -48.63
CA SER A 193 1.10 22.30 -49.24
C SER A 193 1.57 21.92 -50.63
N LYS A 194 0.86 22.46 -51.63
CA LYS A 194 1.34 22.54 -53.01
C LYS A 194 2.49 23.54 -53.08
#